data_AF-A0AAF0TZ44-F1
#
_entry.id   AF-A0AAF0TZ44-F1
#
_cell.length_a   1.000
_cell.length_b   1.000
_cell.length_c   1.000
_cell.angle_alpha   90.00
_cell.angle_beta   90.00
_cell.angle_gamma   90.00
#
_symmetry.space_group_name_H-M   'P 1'
#
loop_
_entity.id
_entity.type
_entity.pdbx_description
1 polymer ?
#
loop_
_entity_poly.entity_id
_entity_poly.type
_entity_poly.pdbx_seq_one_letter_code
_entity_poly.pdbx_strand_id
1 'polypeptide(L)'
;MLAQVVANQVQQGAQAPRTTTPGERVRDFMRMNPPVFHGSKVDEDPQEFIDEVCKILTIRDVGACEKAELAAYQLKGVAQIWFDQWK
;
A
#
# COMPACT_ATOMS: atom_id res chain seq x y z
N MET A 1 43.33 -22.77 -2.55
CA MET A 1 42.08 -22.04 -2.23
C MET A 1 41.08 -22.23 -3.35
N LEU A 2 40.34 -23.35 -3.39
CA LEU A 2 39.27 -23.56 -4.41
C LEU A 2 38.05 -24.36 -3.90
N ALA A 3 38.03 -24.81 -2.64
CA ALA A 3 36.92 -25.60 -2.11
C ALA A 3 35.76 -24.76 -1.52
N GLN A 4 35.95 -23.45 -1.29
CA GLN A 4 34.96 -22.60 -0.63
C GLN A 4 34.00 -21.86 -1.56
N VAL A 5 34.21 -21.90 -2.88
CA VAL A 5 33.35 -21.16 -3.82
C VAL A 5 32.07 -21.94 -4.20
N VAL A 6 32.06 -23.27 -4.05
CA VAL A 6 30.93 -24.11 -4.50
C VAL A 6 29.79 -24.19 -3.48
N ALA A 7 30.04 -23.91 -2.19
CA ALA A 7 29.00 -23.98 -1.17
C ALA A 7 27.99 -22.81 -1.23
N ASN A 8 28.37 -21.66 -1.81
CA ASN A 8 27.50 -20.47 -1.87
C ASN A 8 26.52 -20.46 -3.05
N GLN A 9 26.64 -21.38 -4.01
CA GLN A 9 25.78 -21.41 -5.20
C GLN A 9 24.53 -22.29 -5.03
N VAL A 10 24.53 -23.23 -4.07
CA VAL A 10 23.43 -24.20 -3.90
C VAL A 10 22.25 -23.64 -3.07
N GLN A 11 22.39 -22.47 -2.44
CA GLN A 11 21.32 -21.85 -1.66
C GLN A 11 20.44 -20.85 -2.43
N GLN A 12 20.69 -20.61 -3.73
CA GLN A 12 19.83 -19.70 -4.53
C GLN A 12 18.53 -20.37 -5.04
N GLY A 13 18.24 -21.60 -4.61
CA GLY A 13 17.11 -22.40 -5.07
C GLY A 13 15.96 -22.52 -4.06
N ALA A 14 15.54 -21.43 -3.41
CA ALA A 14 14.22 -21.31 -2.77
C ALA A 14 14.03 -19.86 -2.31
N GLN A 15 13.67 -18.95 -3.23
CA GLN A 15 13.15 -17.66 -2.80
C GLN A 15 11.79 -17.93 -2.14
N ALA A 16 11.74 -17.87 -0.81
CA ALA A 16 10.48 -17.74 -0.08
C ALA A 16 9.67 -16.58 -0.72
N PRO A 17 8.32 -16.63 -0.71
CA PRO A 17 7.50 -15.54 -1.20
C PRO A 17 8.02 -14.24 -0.60
N ARG A 18 8.45 -13.29 -1.43
CA ARG A 18 8.97 -12.00 -0.95
C ARG A 18 7.81 -11.28 -0.29
N THR A 19 7.69 -11.39 1.03
CA THR A 19 6.71 -10.63 1.80
C THR A 19 7.18 -9.19 1.83
N THR A 20 6.54 -8.34 1.03
CA THR A 20 6.79 -6.88 1.02
C THR A 20 6.55 -6.33 2.42
N THR A 21 7.50 -5.58 2.96
CA THR A 21 7.37 -4.98 4.30
C THR A 21 6.27 -3.90 4.32
N PRO A 22 5.65 -3.59 5.47
CA PRO A 22 4.63 -2.52 5.55
C PRO A 22 5.11 -1.19 4.95
N GLY A 23 6.36 -0.79 5.23
CA GLY A 23 6.93 0.45 4.70
C GLY A 23 7.14 0.45 3.18
N GLU A 24 7.48 -0.70 2.60
CA GLU A 24 7.56 -0.85 1.13
C GLU A 24 6.17 -0.79 0.50
N ARG A 25 5.14 -1.36 1.15
CA ARG A 25 3.76 -1.33 0.65
C ARG A 25 3.20 0.08 0.62
N VAL A 26 3.42 0.86 1.69
CA VAL A 26 3.08 2.29 1.71
C VAL A 26 3.85 3.05 0.63
N ARG A 27 5.17 2.85 0.51
CA ARG A 27 5.99 3.52 -0.51
C ARG A 27 5.49 3.26 -1.93
N ASP A 28 5.20 2.00 -2.24
CA ASP A 28 4.72 1.62 -3.57
C ASP A 28 3.31 2.16 -3.83
N PHE A 29 2.44 2.16 -2.82
CA PHE A 29 1.14 2.80 -2.91
C PHE A 29 1.28 4.29 -3.26
N MET A 30 2.12 5.03 -2.55
CA MET A 30 2.37 6.45 -2.85
C MET A 30 2.96 6.66 -4.26
N ARG A 31 3.77 5.73 -4.78
CA ARG A 31 4.32 5.79 -6.14
C ARG A 31 3.29 5.58 -7.24
N MET A 32 2.15 4.96 -6.93
CA MET A 32 1.03 4.81 -7.87
C MET A 32 0.18 6.09 -7.98
N ASN A 33 0.56 7.16 -7.28
CA ASN A 33 -0.13 8.45 -7.26
C ASN A 33 -1.64 8.33 -6.97
N PRO A 34 -2.03 7.76 -5.82
CA PRO A 34 -3.43 7.55 -5.49
C PRO A 34 -4.15 8.89 -5.30
N PRO A 35 -5.48 8.92 -5.52
CA PRO A 35 -6.26 10.14 -5.31
C PRO A 35 -6.18 10.59 -3.85
N VAL A 36 -6.44 11.87 -3.62
CA VAL A 36 -6.47 12.48 -2.28
C VAL A 36 -7.89 12.92 -1.98
N PHE A 37 -8.38 12.61 -0.79
CA PHE A 37 -9.73 12.98 -0.36
C PHE A 37 -9.67 13.94 0.84
N HIS A 38 -10.23 15.14 0.68
CA HIS A 38 -10.21 16.17 1.72
C HIS A 38 -11.48 16.14 2.57
N GLY A 39 -12.59 15.65 2.01
CA GLY A 39 -13.90 15.56 2.67
C GLY A 39 -14.58 16.91 2.88
N SER A 40 -14.06 17.99 2.28
CA SER A 40 -14.56 19.35 2.45
C SER A 40 -14.86 20.07 1.15
N LYS A 41 -14.54 19.46 -0.01
CA LYS A 41 -14.79 20.06 -1.31
C LYS A 41 -16.10 19.54 -1.89
N VAL A 42 -16.85 20.43 -2.54
CA VAL A 42 -18.19 20.11 -3.08
C VAL A 42 -18.13 19.21 -4.31
N ASP A 43 -17.01 19.21 -5.01
CA ASP A 43 -16.73 18.44 -6.21
C ASP A 43 -16.07 17.07 -5.92
N GLU A 44 -15.72 16.78 -4.67
CA GLU A 44 -15.22 15.47 -4.28
C GLU A 44 -16.38 14.46 -4.18
N ASP A 45 -16.27 13.35 -4.92
CA ASP A 45 -17.16 12.19 -4.77
C ASP A 45 -16.48 11.14 -3.88
N PRO A 46 -17.05 10.83 -2.69
CA PRO A 46 -16.52 9.78 -1.82
C PRO A 46 -16.49 8.39 -2.48
N GLN A 47 -17.43 8.07 -3.35
CA GLN A 47 -17.49 6.77 -4.01
C GLN A 47 -16.40 6.65 -5.08
N GLU A 48 -16.18 7.71 -5.87
CA GLU A 48 -15.09 7.75 -6.85
C GLU A 48 -13.72 7.55 -6.19
N PHE A 49 -13.48 8.22 -5.05
CA PHE A 49 -12.26 8.00 -4.27
C PHE A 49 -12.08 6.53 -3.85
N ILE A 50 -13.14 5.89 -3.33
CA ILE A 50 -13.09 4.48 -2.91
C ILE A 50 -12.81 3.58 -4.11
N ASP A 51 -13.49 3.79 -5.22
CA ASP A 51 -13.37 2.96 -6.43
C ASP A 51 -11.96 3.04 -7.01
N GLU A 52 -11.39 4.26 -7.10
CA GLU A 52 -10.03 4.47 -7.60
C GLU A 52 -8.97 3.84 -6.69
N VAL A 53 -9.06 4.05 -5.37
CA VAL A 53 -8.14 3.43 -4.40
C VAL A 53 -8.27 1.91 -4.44
N CYS A 54 -9.49 1.37 -4.51
CA CYS A 54 -9.71 -0.06 -4.62
C CYS A 54 -9.15 -0.64 -5.91
N LYS A 55 -9.26 0.07 -7.04
CA LYS A 55 -8.67 -0.34 -8.32
C LYS A 55 -7.15 -0.42 -8.22
N ILE A 56 -6.49 0.58 -7.64
CA ILE A 56 -5.03 0.58 -7.43
C ILE A 56 -4.60 -0.61 -6.56
N LEU A 57 -5.32 -0.86 -5.46
CA LEU A 57 -4.93 -1.89 -4.48
C LEU A 57 -5.33 -3.31 -4.90
N THR A 58 -6.34 -3.47 -5.76
CA THR A 58 -6.73 -4.78 -6.30
C THR A 58 -5.69 -5.33 -7.28
N ILE A 59 -4.93 -4.47 -7.98
CA ILE A 59 -3.78 -4.89 -8.80
C ILE A 59 -2.72 -5.63 -7.95
N ARG A 60 -2.67 -5.36 -6.64
CA ARG A 60 -1.64 -5.88 -5.73
C ARG A 60 -2.11 -7.02 -4.81
N ASP A 61 -3.35 -7.51 -4.97
CA ASP A 61 -3.94 -8.55 -4.09
C ASP A 61 -3.83 -8.20 -2.58
N VAL A 62 -4.22 -6.97 -2.24
CA VAL A 62 -4.19 -6.48 -0.86
C VAL A 62 -5.47 -6.87 -0.12
N GLY A 63 -5.34 -7.33 1.14
CA GLY A 63 -6.48 -7.66 2.00
C GLY A 63 -7.32 -6.43 2.41
N ALA A 64 -8.58 -6.64 2.81
CA ALA A 64 -9.52 -5.54 3.10
C ALA A 64 -9.04 -4.59 4.22
N CYS A 65 -8.50 -5.12 5.33
CA CYS A 65 -7.97 -4.28 6.41
C CYS A 65 -6.81 -3.41 5.95
N GLU A 66 -5.87 -4.01 5.21
CA GLU A 66 -4.72 -3.28 4.68
C GLU A 66 -5.13 -2.25 3.62
N LYS A 67 -6.18 -2.53 2.83
CA LYS A 67 -6.74 -1.54 1.91
C LYS A 67 -7.23 -0.29 2.64
N ALA A 68 -7.93 -0.47 3.77
CA ALA A 68 -8.39 0.64 4.59
C ALA A 68 -7.21 1.42 5.20
N GLU A 69 -6.17 0.73 5.68
CA GLU A 69 -4.96 1.36 6.21
C GLU A 69 -4.23 2.20 5.14
N LEU A 70 -4.07 1.67 3.92
CA LEU A 70 -3.43 2.39 2.82
C LEU A 70 -4.28 3.59 2.36
N ALA A 71 -5.60 3.44 2.26
CA ALA A 71 -6.51 4.54 1.93
C ALA A 71 -6.41 5.70 2.94
N ALA A 72 -6.21 5.41 4.22
CA ALA A 72 -6.09 6.41 5.27
C ALA A 72 -4.91 7.38 5.05
N TYR A 73 -3.82 6.96 4.39
CA TYR A 73 -2.71 7.85 4.04
C TYR A 73 -3.11 8.98 3.08
N GLN A 74 -4.19 8.79 2.32
CA GLN A 74 -4.70 9.74 1.34
C GLN A 74 -5.80 10.65 1.86
N LEU A 75 -6.25 10.44 3.10
CA LEU A 75 -7.13 11.39 3.77
C LEU A 75 -6.31 12.64 4.14
N LYS A 76 -6.89 13.81 3.88
CA LYS A 76 -6.36 15.12 4.24
C LYS A 76 -7.47 15.99 4.79
N GLY A 77 -7.13 17.12 5.40
CA GLY A 77 -8.11 18.11 5.84
C GLY A 77 -9.17 17.52 6.79
N VAL A 78 -10.44 17.78 6.47
CA VAL A 78 -11.58 17.36 7.31
C VAL A 78 -11.68 15.84 7.41
N ALA A 79 -11.44 15.13 6.31
CA ALA A 79 -11.49 13.66 6.30
C ALA A 79 -10.44 13.04 7.24
N GLN A 80 -9.22 13.60 7.28
CA GLN A 80 -8.19 13.15 8.20
C GLN A 80 -8.58 13.42 9.67
N ILE A 81 -9.05 14.64 9.97
CA ILE A 81 -9.47 15.02 11.33
C ILE A 81 -10.56 14.08 11.82
N TRP A 82 -11.55 13.78 10.97
CA TRP A 82 -12.64 12.89 11.32
C TRP A 82 -12.15 11.46 11.57
N PHE A 83 -11.27 10.93 10.73
CA PHE A 83 -10.69 9.59 10.89
C PHE A 83 -9.88 9.45 12.19
N ASP A 84 -9.08 10.47 12.51
CA ASP A 84 -8.27 10.49 13.74
C ASP A 84 -9.13 10.61 15.01
N GLN A 85 -10.34 11.20 14.93
CA GLN A 85 -11.29 11.27 16.05
C GLN A 85 -12.11 9.98 16.23
N TRP A 86 -12.36 9.26 15.15
CA TRP A 86 -13.18 8.06 15.18
C TRP A 86 -12.40 6.81 15.62
N LYS A 87 -11.08 6.80 15.40
CA LYS A 87 -10.17 5.74 15.84
C LYS A 87 -9.98 5.74 17.36
#